data_AF-A0A8R7PAU2-F1
#
_entry.id   AF-A0A8R7PAU2-F1
#
_cell.length_a   1.000
_cell.length_b   1.000
_cell.length_c   1.000
_cell.angle_alpha   90.00
_cell.angle_beta   90.00
_cell.angle_gamma   90.00
#
_symmetry.space_group_name_H-M   'P 1'
#
loop_
_entity.id
_entity.type
_entity.pdbx_description
1 polymer ?
#
loop_
_entity_poly.entity_id
_entity_poly.type
_entity_poly.pdbx_seq_one_letter_code
_entity_poly.pdbx_strand_id
1 'polypeptide(L)'
;MTPIVIYVKQVLEIISKGGVKELAHITGGGFTDNIPRVFPSGLGAKLFTGLWEVPPVFKWLQRVGKIKDAEMMRKFNMGVGMLLVVQGGS
;
A
#
# COMPACT_ATOMS: atom_id res chain seq x y z
N MET A 1 7.61 -11.29 17.16
CA MET A 1 6.64 -10.29 16.65
C MET A 1 7.43 -9.10 16.13
N THR A 2 7.20 -8.66 14.89
CA THR A 2 7.93 -7.51 14.32
C THR A 2 7.12 -6.23 14.56
N PRO A 3 7.72 -5.14 15.06
CA PRO A 3 7.04 -3.86 15.25
C PRO A 3 6.53 -3.27 13.93
N ILE A 4 5.49 -2.43 14.01
CA ILE A 4 5.06 -1.61 12.86
C ILE A 4 6.14 -0.57 12.52
N VAL A 5 6.24 -0.24 11.24
CA VAL A 5 7.13 0.83 10.77
C VAL A 5 6.44 2.18 10.94
N ILE A 6 7.13 3.15 11.53
CA ILE A 6 6.66 4.55 11.62
C ILE A 6 7.32 5.35 10.50
N TYR A 7 6.51 5.87 9.57
CA TYR A 7 6.97 6.54 8.35
C TYR A 7 7.12 8.07 8.45
N VAL A 8 6.91 8.66 9.64
CA VAL A 8 6.79 10.13 9.81
C VAL A 8 7.99 10.87 9.24
N LYS A 9 9.21 10.45 9.56
CA LYS A 9 10.43 11.15 9.11
C LYS A 9 10.58 11.11 7.59
N GLN A 10 10.41 9.93 7.00
CA GLN A 10 10.53 9.69 5.55
C GLN A 10 9.45 10.46 4.79
N VAL A 11 8.22 10.44 5.29
CA VAL A 11 7.09 11.16 4.69
C VAL A 11 7.31 12.67 4.71
N LEU A 12 7.72 13.22 5.86
CA LEU A 12 8.01 14.66 5.96
C LEU A 12 9.15 15.10 5.03
N GLU A 13 10.19 14.27 4.89
CA GLU A 13 11.30 14.55 3.98
C GLU A 13 10.87 14.54 2.50
N ILE A 14 9.97 13.65 2.11
CA ILE A 14 9.49 13.61 0.71
C ILE A 14 8.51 14.77 0.46
N ILE A 15 7.63 15.07 1.42
CA ILE A 15 6.69 16.21 1.31
C ILE A 15 7.46 17.52 1.15
N SER A 16 8.56 17.72 1.89
CA SER A 16 9.36 18.96 1.80
C SER A 16 10.02 19.17 0.43
N LYS A 17 10.22 18.10 -0.35
CA LYS A 17 10.71 18.16 -1.73
C LYS A 17 9.63 18.57 -2.76
N GLY A 18 8.36 18.62 -2.34
CA GLY A 18 7.23 18.96 -3.20
C GLY A 18 6.79 17.80 -4.12
N GLY A 19 5.70 18.01 -4.85
CA GLY A 19 5.19 17.05 -5.84
C GLY A 19 4.39 15.87 -5.29
N VAL A 20 4.31 15.68 -3.97
CA VAL A 20 3.39 14.74 -3.34
C VAL A 20 1.97 15.31 -3.42
N LYS A 21 1.06 14.53 -3.99
CA LYS A 21 -0.36 14.90 -4.12
C LYS A 21 -1.20 14.27 -3.01
N GLU A 22 -0.98 12.98 -2.75
CA GLU A 22 -1.78 12.20 -1.81
C GLU A 22 -0.95 11.13 -1.11
N LEU A 23 -1.39 10.69 0.07
CA LEU A 23 -0.79 9.60 0.83
C LEU A 23 -1.85 8.63 1.36
N ALA A 24 -1.62 7.33 1.20
CA ALA A 24 -2.49 6.29 1.75
C ALA A 24 -1.70 5.36 2.69
N HIS A 25 -2.09 5.34 3.96
CA HIS A 25 -1.57 4.37 4.94
C HIS A 25 -2.36 3.06 4.80
N ILE A 26 -1.67 1.97 4.47
CA ILE A 26 -2.27 0.66 4.21
C ILE A 26 -2.38 -0.12 5.51
N THR A 27 -3.59 -0.17 6.07
CA THR A 27 -3.89 -0.81 7.35
C THR A 27 -4.95 -1.91 7.17
N GLY A 28 -5.90 -2.05 8.11
CA GLY A 28 -7.08 -2.90 7.91
C GLY A 28 -7.85 -2.47 6.66
N GLY A 29 -8.33 -3.45 5.88
CA GLY A 29 -8.94 -3.19 4.56
C GLY A 29 -7.94 -3.14 3.39
N GLY A 30 -6.63 -3.25 3.69
CA GLY A 30 -5.59 -3.47 2.69
C GLY A 30 -5.58 -2.43 1.58
N PHE A 31 -5.31 -2.86 0.36
CA PHE A 31 -5.21 -1.98 -0.81
C PHE A 31 -6.59 -1.48 -1.24
N THR A 32 -7.55 -2.40 -1.33
CA THR A 32 -8.87 -2.15 -1.90
C THR A 32 -9.66 -1.10 -1.11
N ASP A 33 -9.50 -1.05 0.21
CA ASP A 33 -10.27 -0.10 1.01
C ASP A 33 -9.49 1.20 1.26
N ASN A 34 -8.16 1.18 1.34
CA ASN A 34 -7.37 2.35 1.71
C ASN A 34 -6.99 3.22 0.50
N ILE A 35 -6.66 2.63 -0.65
CA ILE A 35 -6.16 3.38 -1.82
C ILE A 35 -7.26 4.25 -2.46
N PRO A 36 -8.50 3.79 -2.66
CA PRO A 36 -9.53 4.64 -3.29
C PRO A 36 -9.88 5.89 -2.49
N ARG A 37 -9.64 5.92 -1.17
CA ARG A 37 -10.02 7.03 -0.28
C ARG A 37 -9.29 8.33 -0.57
N VAL A 38 -8.12 8.25 -1.19
CA VAL A 38 -7.31 9.43 -1.50
C VAL A 38 -7.57 9.97 -2.90
N PHE A 39 -8.40 9.28 -3.70
CA PHE A 39 -8.74 9.74 -5.04
C PHE A 39 -10.09 10.45 -5.07
N PRO A 40 -10.24 11.50 -5.91
CA PRO A 40 -11.54 12.07 -6.21
C PRO A 40 -12.43 11.04 -6.93
N SER A 41 -13.75 11.28 -6.89
CA SER A 41 -14.72 10.46 -7.61
C SER A 41 -14.37 10.38 -9.11
N GLY A 42 -14.48 9.17 -9.68
CA GLY A 42 -14.14 8.91 -11.07
C GLY A 42 -12.65 8.64 -11.34
N LEU A 43 -11.78 8.71 -10.32
CA LEU A 43 -10.37 8.35 -10.43
C LEU A 43 -10.05 7.11 -9.59
N GLY A 44 -9.15 6.27 -10.09
CA GLY A 44 -8.67 5.09 -9.39
C GLY A 44 -7.23 4.74 -9.79
N ALA A 45 -6.70 3.67 -9.20
CA ALA A 45 -5.36 3.18 -9.49
C ALA A 45 -5.40 1.76 -10.06
N LYS A 46 -4.51 1.49 -11.02
CA LYS A 46 -4.17 0.14 -11.48
C LYS A 46 -2.90 -0.29 -10.78
N LEU A 47 -2.99 -1.36 -9.99
CA LEU A 47 -1.85 -1.92 -9.28
C LEU A 47 -1.23 -3.05 -10.10
N PHE A 48 0.09 -3.00 -10.29
CA PHE A 48 0.86 -4.09 -10.86
C PHE A 48 1.56 -4.83 -9.73
N THR A 49 1.18 -6.09 -9.53
CA THR A 49 1.79 -6.95 -8.51
C THR A 49 3.18 -7.40 -8.98
N GLY A 50 4.05 -7.75 -8.02
CA GLY A 50 5.42 -8.18 -8.31
C GLY A 50 6.45 -7.04 -8.42
N LEU A 51 6.04 -5.79 -8.22
CA LEU A 51 6.94 -4.63 -8.16
C LEU A 51 7.62 -4.43 -6.80
N TRP A 52 7.21 -5.20 -5.78
CA TRP A 52 7.80 -5.18 -4.45
C TRP A 52 7.89 -6.60 -3.90
N GLU A 53 8.73 -6.77 -2.89
CA GLU A 53 8.83 -8.04 -2.18
C GLU A 53 7.64 -8.21 -1.22
N VAL A 54 6.87 -9.28 -1.44
CA VAL A 54 5.81 -9.68 -0.50
C VAL A 54 6.43 -10.53 0.61
N PRO A 55 6.31 -10.13 1.89
CA PRO A 55 6.87 -10.88 3.02
C PRO A 55 6.47 -12.36 3.02
N PRO A 56 7.39 -13.30 3.31
CA PRO A 56 7.13 -14.73 3.25
C PRO A 56 5.93 -15.20 4.10
N VAL A 57 5.67 -14.52 5.22
CA VAL A 57 4.52 -14.83 6.10
C VAL A 57 3.18 -14.72 5.38
N PHE A 58 3.02 -13.75 4.46
CA PHE A 58 1.77 -13.60 3.70
C PHE A 58 1.63 -14.69 2.64
N LYS A 59 2.73 -15.06 1.96
CA LYS A 59 2.73 -16.17 0.98
C LYS A 59 2.40 -17.50 1.67
N TRP A 60 2.98 -17.73 2.84
CA TRP A 60 2.69 -18.90 3.67
C TRP A 60 1.22 -18.91 4.11
N LEU A 61 0.73 -17.81 4.67
CA LEU A 61 -0.64 -17.67 5.13
C LEU A 61 -1.65 -17.93 4.00
N GLN A 62 -1.40 -17.34 2.83
CA GLN A 62 -2.23 -17.52 1.65
C GLN A 62 -2.33 -18.99 1.24
N ARG A 63 -1.18 -19.69 1.18
CA ARG A 63 -1.10 -21.10 0.79
C ARG A 63 -1.83 -22.00 1.78
N VAL A 64 -1.56 -21.84 3.06
CA VAL A 64 -2.14 -22.69 4.12
C VAL A 64 -3.63 -22.43 4.27
N GLY A 65 -4.05 -21.16 4.23
CA GLY A 65 -5.45 -20.76 4.33
C GLY A 65 -6.26 -20.90 3.04
N LYS A 66 -5.62 -21.27 1.92
CA LYS A 66 -6.23 -21.30 0.56
C LYS A 66 -6.95 -19.99 0.22
N ILE A 67 -6.34 -18.86 0.58
CA ILE A 67 -6.93 -17.52 0.43
C ILE A 67 -6.71 -17.02 -1.00
N LYS A 68 -7.75 -16.48 -1.63
CA LYS A 68 -7.67 -15.89 -2.97
C LYS A 68 -6.85 -14.59 -2.93
N ASP A 69 -6.13 -14.27 -4.01
CA ASP A 69 -5.31 -13.04 -4.10
C ASP A 69 -6.10 -11.78 -3.77
N ALA A 70 -7.32 -11.64 -4.31
CA ALA A 70 -8.18 -10.49 -4.06
C ALA A 70 -8.51 -10.32 -2.57
N GLU A 71 -8.69 -11.43 -1.85
CA GLU A 71 -8.95 -11.39 -0.41
C GLU A 71 -7.68 -11.06 0.38
N MET A 72 -6.51 -11.56 -0.05
CA MET A 72 -5.22 -11.17 0.53
C MET A 72 -5.00 -9.66 0.40
N MET A 73 -5.23 -9.09 -0.78
CA MET A 73 -5.08 -7.65 -1.06
C MET A 73 -6.09 -6.78 -0.32
N ARG A 74 -7.30 -7.29 -0.02
CA ARG A 74 -8.33 -6.59 0.77
C ARG A 74 -8.09 -6.69 2.28
N LYS A 75 -7.40 -7.72 2.78
CA LYS A 75 -7.23 -7.90 4.23
C LYS A 75 -5.86 -7.44 4.74
N PHE A 76 -4.82 -7.57 3.94
CA PHE A 76 -3.45 -7.35 4.36
C PHE A 76 -2.77 -6.24 3.54
N ASN A 77 -1.70 -5.68 4.11
CA ASN A 77 -0.87 -4.69 3.43
C ASN A 77 0.11 -5.30 2.41
N MET A 78 0.24 -6.63 2.37
CA MET A 78 1.05 -7.40 1.42
C MET A 78 2.50 -6.88 1.26
N GLY A 79 3.07 -6.27 2.30
CA GLY A 79 4.42 -5.69 2.30
C GLY A 79 4.50 -4.18 2.06
N VAL A 80 3.40 -3.51 1.70
CA VAL A 80 3.37 -2.06 1.47
C VAL A 80 2.60 -1.40 2.60
N GLY A 81 3.30 -0.73 3.52
CA GLY A 81 2.66 -0.01 4.62
C GLY A 81 2.16 1.38 4.23
N MET A 82 2.82 2.08 3.31
CA MET A 82 2.49 3.44 2.90
C MET A 82 2.60 3.57 1.39
N LEU A 83 1.63 4.23 0.77
CA LEU A 83 1.61 4.57 -0.65
C LEU A 83 1.58 6.10 -0.81
N LEU A 84 2.38 6.62 -1.73
CA LEU A 84 2.40 8.04 -2.08
C LEU A 84 1.99 8.20 -3.54
N VAL A 85 1.09 9.15 -3.81
CA VAL A 85 0.78 9.60 -5.16
C VAL A 85 1.61 10.86 -5.41
N VAL A 86 2.45 10.80 -6.42
CA VAL A 86 3.35 11.92 -6.77
C VAL A 86 3.04 12.42 -8.18
N GLN A 87 3.41 13.66 -8.45
CA GLN A 87 3.46 14.18 -9.81
C GLN A 87 4.44 13.32 -10.63
N GLY A 88 4.00 12.84 -11.80
CA GLY A 88 4.87 12.12 -12.71
C GLY A 88 6.00 13.04 -13.18
N GLY A 89 7.23 12.53 -13.17
CA GLY A 89 8.35 13.22 -13.79
C GLY A 89 8.11 13.29 -15.30
N SER A 90 8.21 14.50 -15.85
CA SER A 90 8.41 14.74 -17.27
C SER A 90 9.82 14.33 -17.71
#